data_AF-A0A9D8EY50-F1
#
_entry.id   AF-A0A9D8EY50-F1
#
_cell.length_a   1.000
_cell.length_b   1.000
_cell.length_c   1.000
_cell.angle_alpha   90.00
_cell.angle_beta   90.00
_cell.angle_gamma   90.00
#
_symmetry.space_group_name_H-M   'P 1'
#
loop_
_entity.id
_entity.type
_entity.pdbx_description
1 polymer ?
#
loop_
_entity_poly.entity_id
_entity_poly.type
_entity_poly.pdbx_seq_one_letter_code
_entity_poly.pdbx_strand_id
1 'polypeptide(L)'
;MGRILALGILGALASAQVALAQSGSITGTITTAVTGQAPVRVTIDQKVCGSELPDEAIVVDARGRLANAVVTVAGLKRAGGRESMVMNEKCRFAPRVQVARPNGSVRTSSKDPVLHTTQAQYEDGRTIFNVGLPVPGITITKAVGRAATVRLHCNTHPWMRGWLVVTDEAAAVSGADGRFTIDNVPPGTYQLRIWHEALKSASQTITVVAGQHTDVKFELR
;
A
#
# COMPACT_ATOMS: atom_id res chain seq x y z
N MET A 1 -41.19 -36.15 62.27
CA MET A 1 -41.08 -34.87 61.55
C MET A 1 -39.60 -34.59 61.34
N GLY A 2 -39.09 -34.88 60.15
CA GLY A 2 -37.66 -34.93 59.84
C GLY A 2 -37.05 -33.54 59.58
N ARG A 3 -35.82 -33.34 60.06
CA ARG A 3 -34.99 -32.17 59.73
C ARG A 3 -33.87 -32.64 58.80
N ILE A 4 -33.94 -32.20 57.55
CA ILE A 4 -32.90 -32.43 56.54
C ILE A 4 -31.90 -31.26 56.65
N LEU A 5 -30.65 -31.56 57.00
CA LEU A 5 -29.52 -30.64 56.89
C LEU A 5 -29.03 -30.66 55.43
N ALA A 6 -29.22 -29.56 54.71
CA ALA A 6 -28.64 -29.36 53.38
C ALA A 6 -27.22 -28.78 53.53
N LEU A 7 -26.21 -29.58 53.16
CA LEU A 7 -24.82 -29.16 53.01
C LEU A 7 -24.71 -28.24 51.78
N GLY A 8 -24.41 -26.95 52.01
CA GLY A 8 -24.11 -26.00 50.93
C GLY A 8 -22.69 -26.22 50.41
N ILE A 9 -22.56 -26.77 49.21
CA ILE A 9 -21.29 -26.79 48.47
C ILE A 9 -21.18 -25.44 47.74
N LEU A 10 -20.38 -24.52 48.28
CA LEU A 10 -19.94 -23.34 47.52
C LEU A 10 -18.91 -23.80 46.48
N GLY A 11 -19.35 -24.01 45.24
CA GLY A 11 -18.46 -24.12 44.09
C GLY A 11 -17.98 -22.73 43.66
N ALA A 12 -16.72 -22.40 43.92
CA ALA A 12 -16.08 -21.23 43.35
C ALA A 12 -15.83 -21.46 41.85
N LEU A 13 -16.70 -20.88 41.00
CA LEU A 13 -16.46 -20.79 39.56
C LEU A 13 -15.36 -19.74 39.32
N ALA A 14 -14.11 -20.19 39.22
CA ALA A 14 -13.04 -19.38 38.70
C ALA A 14 -13.30 -19.13 37.20
N SER A 15 -13.87 -17.98 36.87
CA SER A 15 -13.96 -17.52 35.48
C SER A 15 -12.55 -17.19 34.99
N ALA A 16 -11.93 -18.10 34.26
CA ALA A 16 -10.75 -17.78 33.47
C ALA A 16 -11.16 -16.79 32.37
N GLN A 17 -11.04 -15.49 32.65
CA GLN A 17 -11.09 -14.47 31.61
C GLN A 17 -9.86 -14.68 30.74
N VAL A 18 -10.04 -15.36 29.61
CA VAL A 18 -9.07 -15.34 28.53
C VAL A 18 -8.98 -13.89 28.08
N ALA A 19 -7.96 -13.17 28.54
CA ALA A 19 -7.67 -11.84 28.04
C ALA A 19 -7.47 -11.98 26.53
N LEU A 20 -8.42 -11.48 25.74
CA LEU A 20 -8.24 -11.34 24.29
C LEU A 20 -6.97 -10.50 24.13
N ALA A 21 -5.90 -11.10 23.60
CA ALA A 21 -4.67 -10.38 23.32
C ALA A 21 -5.03 -9.24 22.36
N GLN A 22 -5.06 -8.01 22.87
CA GLN A 22 -5.36 -6.84 22.06
C GLN A 22 -4.26 -6.70 21.01
N SER A 23 -4.63 -6.51 19.76
CA SER A 23 -3.67 -6.17 18.72
C SER A 23 -3.03 -4.82 19.01
N GLY A 24 -1.76 -4.68 18.65
CA GLY A 24 -1.08 -3.39 18.58
C GLY A 24 -1.24 -2.75 17.21
N SER A 25 -0.51 -1.65 17.00
CA SER A 25 -0.38 -0.98 15.71
C SER A 25 1.07 -0.56 15.47
N ILE A 26 1.41 -0.37 14.20
CA ILE A 26 2.71 0.13 13.76
C ILE A 26 2.47 1.47 13.08
N THR A 27 3.11 2.52 13.56
CA THR A 27 3.10 3.85 12.98
C THR A 27 4.52 4.24 12.62
N GLY A 28 4.70 5.06 11.59
CA GLY A 28 6.04 5.51 11.29
C GLY A 28 6.13 6.65 10.31
N THR A 29 7.36 7.13 10.13
CA THR A 29 7.70 8.15 9.13
C THR A 29 8.84 7.65 8.27
N ILE A 30 8.67 7.72 6.95
CA ILE A 30 9.71 7.44 5.96
C ILE A 30 10.30 8.78 5.52
N THR A 31 11.62 8.86 5.49
CA THR A 31 12.37 10.06 5.08
C THR A 31 13.44 9.72 4.05
N THR A 32 13.93 10.74 3.35
CA THR A 32 15.11 10.64 2.49
C THR A 32 15.80 12.00 2.38
N ALA A 33 17.11 11.98 2.13
CA ALA A 33 17.87 13.15 1.72
C ALA A 33 17.88 13.34 0.19
N VAL A 34 17.38 12.37 -0.58
CA VAL A 34 17.31 12.45 -2.04
C VAL A 34 16.21 13.44 -2.43
N THR A 35 16.56 14.41 -3.26
CA THR A 35 15.63 15.44 -3.73
C THR A 35 14.73 14.92 -4.85
N GLY A 36 13.58 15.56 -5.03
CA GLY A 36 12.71 15.33 -6.17
C GLY A 36 13.40 15.54 -7.52
N GLN A 37 12.82 15.01 -8.58
CA GLN A 37 13.35 15.12 -9.94
C GLN A 37 12.81 16.36 -10.65
N ALA A 38 13.51 16.79 -11.71
CA ALA A 38 13.02 17.84 -12.58
C ALA A 38 11.66 17.44 -13.20
N PRO A 39 10.78 18.41 -13.51
CA PRO A 39 9.50 18.13 -14.16
C PRO A 39 9.67 17.31 -15.45
N VAL A 40 8.70 16.46 -15.73
CA VAL A 40 8.65 15.69 -16.96
C VAL A 40 8.08 16.56 -18.07
N ARG A 41 8.83 16.67 -19.17
CA ARG A 41 8.34 17.31 -20.39
C ARG A 41 7.25 16.46 -21.05
N VAL A 42 6.09 17.05 -21.28
CA VAL A 42 4.98 16.42 -21.99
C VAL A 42 5.19 16.61 -23.49
N THR A 43 5.05 15.54 -24.28
CA THR A 43 5.31 15.57 -25.73
C THR A 43 4.07 15.27 -26.59
N ILE A 44 2.99 14.77 -25.99
CA ILE A 44 1.77 14.33 -26.67
C ILE A 44 0.58 14.87 -25.87
N ASP A 45 -0.53 15.18 -26.54
CA ASP A 45 -1.77 15.67 -25.91
C ASP A 45 -1.61 16.88 -24.97
N GLN A 46 -0.65 17.77 -25.28
CA GLN A 46 -0.32 18.94 -24.45
C GLN A 46 -1.51 19.88 -24.19
N LYS A 47 -2.53 19.88 -25.07
CA LYS A 47 -3.78 20.64 -24.85
C LYS A 47 -4.55 20.17 -23.61
N VAL A 48 -4.40 18.90 -23.23
CA VAL A 48 -5.04 18.28 -22.06
C VAL A 48 -4.05 18.08 -20.93
N CYS A 49 -2.84 17.59 -21.24
CA CYS A 49 -1.82 17.24 -20.26
C CYS A 49 -0.90 18.40 -19.84
N GLY A 50 -1.00 19.57 -20.50
CA GLY A 50 -0.06 20.67 -20.33
C GLY A 50 1.28 20.42 -21.02
N SER A 51 2.23 21.35 -20.88
CA SER A 51 3.59 21.22 -21.43
C SER A 51 4.56 20.48 -20.51
N GLU A 52 4.29 20.48 -19.21
CA GLU A 52 5.12 19.85 -18.17
C GLU A 52 4.26 19.29 -17.04
N LEU A 53 4.72 18.22 -16.41
CA LEU A 53 4.11 17.59 -15.25
C LEU A 53 5.17 17.38 -14.15
N PRO A 54 4.81 17.46 -12.85
CA PRO A 54 5.70 17.00 -11.78
C PRO A 54 6.16 15.56 -12.01
N ASP A 55 7.44 15.27 -11.78
CA ASP A 55 7.91 13.88 -11.71
C ASP A 55 7.63 13.33 -10.31
N GLU A 56 6.76 12.32 -10.25
CA GLU A 56 6.34 11.69 -9.00
C GLU A 56 7.23 10.52 -8.58
N ALA A 57 8.37 10.30 -9.25
CA ALA A 57 9.30 9.23 -8.91
C ALA A 57 9.91 9.38 -7.51
N ILE A 58 10.09 10.62 -7.03
CA ILE A 58 10.52 10.95 -5.68
C ILE A 58 9.69 12.14 -5.20
N VAL A 59 8.67 11.87 -4.38
CA VAL A 59 7.81 12.90 -3.80
C VAL A 59 8.19 13.10 -2.34
N VAL A 60 8.85 14.22 -2.06
CA VAL A 60 9.39 14.56 -0.75
C VAL A 60 8.91 15.93 -0.31
N ASP A 61 8.53 16.06 0.96
CA ASP A 61 8.14 17.35 1.53
C ASP A 61 9.35 18.17 2.01
N ALA A 62 9.11 19.41 2.47
CA ALA A 62 10.17 20.30 2.95
C ALA A 62 10.97 19.78 4.15
N ARG A 63 10.52 18.71 4.82
CA ARG A 63 11.17 18.06 5.96
C ARG A 63 11.85 16.75 5.58
N GLY A 64 11.94 16.44 4.28
CA GLY A 64 12.53 15.19 3.81
C GLY A 64 11.61 13.98 3.93
N ARG A 65 10.30 14.17 4.21
CA ARG A 65 9.35 13.05 4.38
C ARG A 65 8.88 12.53 3.03
N LEU A 66 8.98 11.21 2.84
CA LEU A 66 8.89 10.55 1.54
C LEU A 66 7.54 9.84 1.36
N ALA A 67 6.80 10.24 0.33
CA ALA A 67 5.56 9.57 -0.08
C ALA A 67 5.83 8.30 -0.91
N ASN A 68 4.79 7.51 -1.15
CA ASN A 68 4.79 6.38 -2.08
C ASN A 68 5.74 5.22 -1.73
N ALA A 69 6.27 5.17 -0.50
CA ALA A 69 7.02 4.01 -0.01
C ALA A 69 6.05 2.95 0.54
N VAL A 70 6.24 1.69 0.15
CA VAL A 70 5.43 0.57 0.65
C VAL A 70 6.14 -0.10 1.81
N VAL A 71 5.49 -0.11 2.97
CA VAL A 71 5.95 -0.80 4.17
C VAL A 71 5.18 -2.10 4.29
N THR A 72 5.88 -3.23 4.36
CA THR A 72 5.31 -4.58 4.50
C THR A 72 5.79 -5.23 5.80
N VAL A 73 4.88 -5.86 6.53
CA VAL A 73 5.18 -6.66 7.74
C VAL A 73 5.41 -8.11 7.32
N ALA A 74 6.66 -8.54 7.28
CA ALA A 74 7.03 -9.87 6.78
C ALA A 74 6.35 -10.99 7.60
N GLY A 75 5.74 -11.95 6.90
CA GLY A 75 5.06 -13.10 7.50
C GLY A 75 3.69 -12.81 8.11
N LEU A 76 3.31 -11.54 8.30
CA LEU A 76 1.97 -11.19 8.81
C LEU A 76 0.99 -11.07 7.65
N LYS A 77 -0.04 -11.91 7.62
CA LYS A 77 -1.10 -11.84 6.60
C LYS A 77 -1.94 -10.58 6.75
N ARG A 78 -2.28 -9.94 5.62
CA ARG A 78 -3.15 -8.76 5.61
C ARG A 78 -4.60 -9.16 5.91
N ALA A 79 -5.21 -8.52 6.91
CA ALA A 79 -6.64 -8.64 7.18
C ALA A 79 -7.46 -7.89 6.12
N GLY A 80 -8.24 -8.61 5.31
CA GLY A 80 -9.22 -8.03 4.36
C GLY A 80 -8.67 -6.93 3.44
N GLY A 81 -9.50 -6.33 2.60
CA GLY A 81 -9.07 -5.17 1.83
C GLY A 81 -9.98 -4.85 0.67
N ARG A 82 -10.00 -3.57 0.33
CA ARG A 82 -10.72 -3.08 -0.84
C ARG A 82 -10.02 -3.53 -2.11
N GLU A 83 -10.81 -3.75 -3.14
CA GLU A 83 -10.31 -3.94 -4.49
C GLU A 83 -9.42 -2.75 -4.87
N SER A 84 -8.29 -3.04 -5.52
CA SER A 84 -7.36 -2.03 -6.00
C SER A 84 -7.97 -1.24 -7.16
N MET A 85 -7.73 0.07 -7.21
CA MET A 85 -8.16 0.91 -8.34
C MET A 85 -7.03 1.84 -8.78
N VAL A 86 -6.73 1.83 -10.08
CA VAL A 86 -5.82 2.76 -10.76
C VAL A 86 -6.68 3.70 -11.61
N MET A 87 -6.60 5.00 -11.32
CA MET A 87 -7.25 6.05 -12.10
C MET A 87 -6.21 6.75 -12.98
N ASN A 88 -6.52 6.96 -14.25
CA ASN A 88 -5.82 7.92 -15.10
C ASN A 88 -6.46 9.29 -14.87
N GLU A 89 -5.73 10.20 -14.23
CA GLU A 89 -6.22 11.54 -13.89
C GLU A 89 -5.09 12.55 -13.98
N LYS A 90 -5.33 13.67 -14.67
CA LYS A 90 -4.35 14.72 -14.95
C LYS A 90 -3.08 14.15 -15.61
N CYS A 91 -3.27 13.22 -16.54
CA CYS A 91 -2.25 12.50 -17.30
C CYS A 91 -1.20 11.85 -16.40
N ARG A 92 -1.66 11.25 -15.28
CA ARG A 92 -0.88 10.49 -14.30
C ARG A 92 -1.71 9.30 -13.78
N PHE A 93 -1.04 8.29 -13.22
CA PHE A 93 -1.72 7.23 -12.48
C PHE A 93 -1.95 7.67 -11.03
N ALA A 94 -3.19 7.58 -10.57
CA ALA A 94 -3.62 7.94 -9.24
C ALA A 94 -4.33 6.74 -8.55
N PRO A 95 -3.81 6.23 -7.42
CA PRO A 95 -2.52 6.60 -6.83
C PRO A 95 -1.33 6.15 -7.70
N ARG A 96 -0.16 6.78 -7.49
CA ARG A 96 1.11 6.41 -8.12
C ARG A 96 1.56 5.01 -7.71
N VAL A 97 1.43 4.70 -6.42
CA VAL A 97 1.78 3.41 -5.81
C VAL A 97 0.60 2.91 -4.99
N GLN A 98 0.30 1.61 -5.08
CA GLN A 98 -0.73 0.97 -4.26
C GLN A 98 -0.41 -0.50 -4.00
N VAL A 99 -1.14 -1.09 -3.05
CA VAL A 99 -1.02 -2.51 -2.69
C VAL A 99 -2.21 -3.29 -3.22
N ALA A 100 -1.93 -4.36 -3.96
CA ALA A 100 -2.92 -5.31 -4.46
C ALA A 100 -2.70 -6.70 -3.87
N ARG A 101 -3.73 -7.56 -3.94
CA ARG A 101 -3.62 -8.96 -3.52
C ARG A 101 -3.16 -9.86 -4.67
N PRO A 102 -2.34 -10.88 -4.39
CA PRO A 102 -2.06 -11.95 -5.33
C PRO A 102 -3.37 -12.61 -5.79
N ASN A 103 -3.48 -12.88 -7.09
CA ASN A 103 -4.67 -13.48 -7.71
C ASN A 103 -5.98 -12.68 -7.51
N GLY A 104 -5.88 -11.43 -7.04
CA GLY A 104 -7.01 -10.51 -6.95
C GLY A 104 -7.25 -9.79 -8.27
N SER A 105 -7.92 -8.64 -8.19
CA SER A 105 -8.18 -7.77 -9.34
C SER A 105 -7.79 -6.32 -9.06
N VAL A 106 -7.58 -5.59 -10.14
CA VAL A 106 -7.42 -4.14 -10.17
C VAL A 106 -8.41 -3.55 -11.15
N ARG A 107 -9.16 -2.54 -10.70
CA ARG A 107 -9.99 -1.68 -11.54
C ARG A 107 -9.12 -0.62 -12.17
N THR A 108 -9.30 -0.39 -13.46
CA THR A 108 -8.64 0.66 -14.22
C THR A 108 -9.70 1.59 -14.78
N SER A 109 -9.50 2.90 -14.70
CA SER A 109 -10.43 3.89 -15.25
C SER A 109 -9.71 5.17 -15.63
N SER A 110 -10.39 6.08 -16.32
CA SER A 110 -9.87 7.38 -16.72
C SER A 110 -10.86 8.50 -16.40
N LYS A 111 -10.35 9.65 -15.97
CA LYS A 111 -11.07 10.93 -15.92
C LYS A 111 -10.66 11.88 -17.04
N ASP A 112 -9.53 11.60 -17.70
CA ASP A 112 -8.95 12.50 -18.69
C ASP A 112 -9.63 12.30 -20.06
N PRO A 113 -9.92 13.38 -20.81
CA PRO A 113 -10.60 13.32 -22.10
C PRO A 113 -9.64 12.97 -23.26
N VAL A 114 -8.67 12.09 -23.02
CA VAL A 114 -7.70 11.56 -24.00
C VAL A 114 -7.49 10.07 -23.78
N LEU A 115 -6.98 9.39 -24.82
CA LEU A 115 -6.70 7.95 -24.75
C LEU A 115 -5.55 7.67 -23.79
N HIS A 116 -5.84 6.99 -22.69
CA HIS A 116 -4.82 6.35 -21.87
C HIS A 116 -4.79 4.84 -22.10
N THR A 117 -3.65 4.22 -21.86
CA THR A 117 -3.60 2.79 -21.57
C THR A 117 -3.16 2.57 -20.14
N THR A 118 -3.57 1.44 -19.57
CA THR A 118 -3.00 0.94 -18.32
C THR A 118 -2.42 -0.43 -18.63
N GLN A 119 -1.11 -0.47 -18.85
CA GLN A 119 -0.36 -1.72 -19.01
C GLN A 119 0.30 -2.09 -17.70
N ALA A 120 -0.02 -3.29 -17.19
CA ALA A 120 0.66 -3.89 -16.05
C ALA A 120 1.69 -4.91 -16.52
N GLN A 121 2.90 -4.83 -15.99
CA GLN A 121 4.04 -5.66 -16.38
C GLN A 121 4.84 -6.10 -15.15
N TYR A 122 5.30 -7.36 -15.15
CA TYR A 122 6.31 -7.81 -14.18
C TYR A 122 7.66 -7.12 -14.45
N GLU A 123 8.55 -7.12 -13.46
CA GLU A 123 9.89 -6.53 -13.60
C GLU A 123 10.73 -7.18 -14.71
N ASP A 124 10.46 -8.45 -15.05
CA ASP A 124 11.12 -9.17 -16.15
C ASP A 124 10.56 -8.87 -17.54
N GLY A 125 9.64 -7.90 -17.65
CA GLY A 125 9.08 -7.46 -18.92
C GLY A 125 7.84 -8.26 -19.38
N ARG A 126 7.40 -9.30 -18.67
CA ARG A 126 6.18 -10.01 -19.04
C ARG A 126 4.94 -9.18 -18.73
N THR A 127 4.13 -8.92 -19.75
CA THR A 127 2.85 -8.22 -19.61
C THR A 127 1.81 -9.09 -18.90
N ILE A 128 1.16 -8.53 -17.89
CA ILE A 128 0.02 -9.13 -17.20
C ILE A 128 -1.28 -8.78 -17.94
N PHE A 129 -1.47 -7.49 -18.22
CA PHE A 129 -2.56 -7.00 -19.05
C PHE A 129 -2.19 -5.65 -19.68
N ASN A 130 -2.89 -5.28 -20.74
CA ASN A 130 -2.89 -3.93 -21.30
C ASN A 130 -4.32 -3.59 -21.71
N VAL A 131 -4.83 -2.44 -21.25
CA VAL A 131 -6.19 -1.98 -21.54
C VAL A 131 -6.16 -0.54 -22.02
N GLY A 132 -6.92 -0.26 -23.08
CA GLY A 132 -7.17 1.09 -23.57
C GLY A 132 -8.40 1.70 -22.91
N LEU A 133 -8.29 2.97 -22.55
CA LEU A 133 -9.33 3.79 -21.92
C LEU A 133 -9.48 5.06 -22.78
N PRO A 134 -10.24 4.97 -23.90
CA PRO A 134 -10.29 6.04 -24.90
C PRO A 134 -11.08 7.28 -24.45
N VAL A 135 -11.98 7.12 -23.48
CA VAL A 135 -12.85 8.19 -22.97
C VAL A 135 -13.00 8.09 -21.45
N PRO A 136 -13.33 9.20 -20.76
CA PRO A 136 -13.59 9.20 -19.33
C PRO A 136 -14.71 8.25 -18.91
N GLY A 137 -14.62 7.72 -17.69
CA GLY A 137 -15.68 6.94 -17.04
C GLY A 137 -15.72 5.45 -17.40
N ILE A 138 -15.02 5.00 -18.45
CA ILE A 138 -14.84 3.56 -18.71
C ILE A 138 -14.10 2.94 -17.52
N THR A 139 -14.62 1.85 -16.98
CA THR A 139 -13.96 1.05 -15.95
C THR A 139 -13.73 -0.37 -16.49
N ILE A 140 -12.49 -0.83 -16.47
CA ILE A 140 -12.13 -2.21 -16.82
C ILE A 140 -11.43 -2.86 -15.64
N THR A 141 -11.94 -4.00 -15.19
CA THR A 141 -11.33 -4.82 -14.14
C THR A 141 -10.43 -5.87 -14.78
N LYS A 142 -9.20 -6.01 -14.28
CA LYS A 142 -8.25 -7.04 -14.71
C LYS A 142 -7.70 -7.81 -13.52
N ALA A 143 -7.41 -9.08 -13.74
CA ALA A 143 -6.72 -9.90 -12.75
C ALA A 143 -5.32 -9.35 -12.49
N VAL A 144 -4.95 -9.29 -11.22
CA VAL A 144 -3.59 -9.06 -10.76
C VAL A 144 -2.95 -10.43 -10.59
N GLY A 145 -1.73 -10.57 -11.09
CA GLY A 145 -1.02 -11.85 -11.09
C GLY A 145 -0.53 -12.28 -9.70
N ARG A 146 0.60 -13.01 -9.70
CA ARG A 146 1.24 -13.49 -8.47
C ARG A 146 1.81 -12.35 -7.63
N ALA A 147 2.21 -12.67 -6.39
CA ALA A 147 2.97 -11.75 -5.54
C ALA A 147 4.25 -11.28 -6.25
N ALA A 148 4.38 -9.96 -6.41
CA ALA A 148 5.45 -9.29 -7.14
C ALA A 148 5.31 -7.77 -7.01
N THR A 149 6.38 -7.04 -7.30
CA THR A 149 6.26 -5.63 -7.72
C THR A 149 5.86 -5.62 -9.20
N VAL A 150 4.77 -4.92 -9.52
CA VAL A 150 4.23 -4.80 -10.87
C VAL A 150 4.30 -3.35 -11.30
N ARG A 151 4.95 -3.12 -12.43
CA ARG A 151 5.03 -1.79 -13.04
C ARG A 151 3.78 -1.52 -13.85
N LEU A 152 3.25 -0.32 -13.71
CA LEU A 152 2.21 0.26 -14.55
C LEU A 152 2.85 1.28 -15.49
N HIS A 153 2.46 1.25 -16.76
CA HIS A 153 2.83 2.27 -17.73
C HIS A 153 1.70 2.56 -18.71
N CYS A 154 1.66 3.79 -19.24
CA CYS A 154 0.80 4.16 -20.35
C CYS A 154 1.60 4.14 -21.65
N ASN A 155 1.16 3.37 -22.62
CA ASN A 155 1.80 3.24 -23.94
C ASN A 155 1.61 4.52 -24.76
N THR A 156 0.52 5.27 -24.52
CA THR A 156 0.24 6.56 -25.19
C THR A 156 1.07 7.70 -24.61
N HIS A 157 1.30 7.68 -23.29
CA HIS A 157 1.89 8.77 -22.53
C HIS A 157 3.08 8.24 -21.71
N PRO A 158 4.30 8.20 -22.30
CA PRO A 158 5.45 7.48 -21.70
C PRO A 158 5.90 7.98 -20.32
N TRP A 159 5.48 9.18 -19.91
CA TRP A 159 5.75 9.73 -18.59
C TRP A 159 4.89 9.10 -17.49
N MET A 160 3.73 8.55 -17.83
CA MET A 160 2.83 7.91 -16.89
C MET A 160 3.41 6.58 -16.44
N ARG A 161 3.86 6.55 -15.19
CA ARG A 161 4.38 5.37 -14.52
C ARG A 161 3.62 5.16 -13.20
N GLY A 162 3.49 3.93 -12.75
CA GLY A 162 2.82 3.60 -11.50
C GLY A 162 3.24 2.20 -11.05
N TRP A 163 2.86 1.80 -9.83
CA TRP A 163 3.23 0.49 -9.28
C TRP A 163 2.10 -0.13 -8.48
N LEU A 164 1.96 -1.45 -8.64
CA LEU A 164 1.25 -2.30 -7.71
C LEU A 164 2.28 -3.14 -6.95
N VAL A 165 2.34 -3.00 -5.63
CA VAL A 165 3.02 -4.00 -4.79
C VAL A 165 2.00 -5.09 -4.48
N VAL A 166 2.15 -6.23 -5.14
CA VAL A 166 1.24 -7.37 -5.03
C VAL A 166 1.73 -8.26 -3.89
N THR A 167 1.03 -8.24 -2.77
CA THR A 167 1.38 -9.02 -1.57
C THR A 167 0.14 -9.41 -0.77
N ASP A 168 0.23 -10.56 -0.10
CA ASP A 168 -0.77 -11.01 0.87
C ASP A 168 -0.34 -10.71 2.32
N GLU A 169 0.80 -10.06 2.49
CA GLU A 169 1.27 -9.56 3.77
C GLU A 169 0.66 -8.20 4.11
N ALA A 170 0.54 -7.91 5.41
CA ALA A 170 0.07 -6.63 5.91
C ALA A 170 1.01 -5.52 5.41
N ALA A 171 0.43 -4.51 4.78
CA ALA A 171 1.20 -3.43 4.17
C ALA A 171 0.45 -2.10 4.18
N ALA A 172 1.23 -1.02 4.17
CA ALA A 172 0.76 0.35 4.02
C ALA A 172 1.64 1.11 3.03
N VAL A 173 1.08 2.16 2.41
CA VAL A 173 1.81 3.09 1.56
C VAL A 173 1.97 4.40 2.32
N SER A 174 3.17 4.98 2.34
CA SER A 174 3.40 6.28 2.98
C SER A 174 2.65 7.39 2.24
N GLY A 175 1.99 8.26 3.02
CA GLY A 175 1.30 9.43 2.49
C GLY A 175 2.24 10.53 2.04
N ALA A 176 1.68 11.63 1.51
CA ALA A 176 2.42 12.82 1.09
C ALA A 176 3.29 13.45 2.20
N ASP A 177 2.98 13.13 3.46
CA ASP A 177 3.69 13.59 4.65
C ASP A 177 4.66 12.53 5.21
N GLY A 178 4.93 11.49 4.42
CA GLY A 178 5.79 10.35 4.70
C GLY A 178 5.29 9.41 5.80
N ARG A 179 4.08 9.60 6.33
CA ARG A 179 3.55 8.76 7.41
C ARG A 179 2.83 7.53 6.87
N PHE A 180 2.86 6.47 7.66
CA PHE A 180 2.07 5.25 7.43
C PHE A 180 1.57 4.69 8.77
N THR A 181 0.49 3.89 8.67
CA THR A 181 -0.09 3.16 9.80
C THR A 181 -0.47 1.75 9.35
N ILE A 182 -0.16 0.75 10.17
CA ILE A 182 -0.63 -0.63 10.03
C ILE A 182 -1.27 -1.02 11.35
N ASP A 183 -2.61 -1.11 11.34
CA ASP A 183 -3.40 -1.47 12.51
C ASP A 183 -3.56 -2.98 12.65
N ASN A 184 -4.08 -3.40 13.80
CA ASN A 184 -4.48 -4.77 14.08
C ASN A 184 -3.32 -5.78 13.95
N VAL A 185 -2.13 -5.38 14.41
CA VAL A 185 -0.93 -6.23 14.38
C VAL A 185 -0.87 -7.05 15.67
N PRO A 186 -0.87 -8.40 15.61
CA PRO A 186 -0.73 -9.22 16.79
C PRO A 186 0.59 -8.91 17.54
N PRO A 187 0.64 -9.09 18.86
CA PRO A 187 1.89 -8.95 19.60
C PRO A 187 2.94 -9.95 19.09
N GLY A 188 4.18 -9.49 18.92
CA GLY A 188 5.25 -10.33 18.39
C GLY A 188 6.41 -9.52 17.81
N THR A 189 7.46 -10.24 17.39
CA THR A 189 8.60 -9.63 16.70
C THR A 189 8.48 -9.85 15.21
N TYR A 190 8.56 -8.76 14.45
CA TYR A 190 8.37 -8.76 12.99
C TYR A 190 9.53 -8.06 12.30
N GLN A 191 9.76 -8.41 11.03
CA GLN A 191 10.61 -7.63 10.14
C GLN A 191 9.74 -6.73 9.26
N LEU A 192 9.96 -5.42 9.32
CA LEU A 192 9.45 -4.48 8.34
C LEU A 192 10.35 -4.46 7.11
N ARG A 193 9.74 -4.46 5.92
CA ARG A 193 10.41 -4.32 4.63
C ARG A 193 9.84 -3.11 3.89
N ILE A 194 10.71 -2.25 3.40
CA ILE A 194 10.35 -1.01 2.73
C ILE A 194 10.82 -1.08 1.30
N TRP A 195 9.91 -0.83 0.38
CA TRP A 195 10.16 -0.70 -1.05
C TRP A 195 9.75 0.69 -1.52
N HIS A 196 10.50 1.25 -2.47
CA HIS A 196 10.20 2.50 -3.14
C HIS A 196 10.67 2.40 -4.61
N GLU A 197 10.00 3.08 -5.54
CA GLU A 197 10.28 2.92 -6.99
C GLU A 197 11.70 3.35 -7.39
N ALA A 198 12.29 4.30 -6.67
CA ALA A 198 13.55 4.94 -7.04
C ALA A 198 14.68 4.80 -6.00
N LEU A 199 14.39 4.30 -4.79
CA LEU A 199 15.36 4.28 -3.68
C LEU A 199 15.65 2.86 -3.22
N LYS A 200 16.80 2.65 -2.57
CA LYS A 200 17.20 1.34 -2.10
C LYS A 200 16.26 0.85 -0.99
N SER A 201 15.79 -0.39 -1.11
CA SER A 201 14.97 -1.04 -0.10
C SER A 201 15.68 -1.09 1.26
N ALA A 202 14.90 -0.98 2.33
CA ALA A 202 15.37 -1.05 3.71
C ALA A 202 14.55 -2.07 4.51
N SER A 203 15.10 -2.52 5.65
CA SER A 203 14.38 -3.36 6.60
C SER A 203 14.76 -3.04 8.04
N GLN A 204 13.84 -3.33 8.97
CA GLN A 204 14.06 -3.17 10.41
C GLN A 204 13.25 -4.20 11.18
N THR A 205 13.86 -4.80 12.20
CA THR A 205 13.16 -5.67 13.16
C THR A 205 12.49 -4.81 14.23
N ILE A 206 11.25 -5.12 14.55
CA ILE A 206 10.43 -4.41 15.56
C ILE A 206 9.74 -5.41 16.47
N THR A 207 9.34 -4.95 17.65
CA THR A 207 8.47 -5.72 18.55
C THR A 207 7.17 -4.95 18.76
N VAL A 208 6.05 -5.61 18.47
CA VAL A 208 4.71 -5.10 18.73
C VAL A 208 4.23 -5.66 20.06
N VAL A 209 3.78 -4.77 20.95
CA VAL A 209 3.22 -5.11 22.25
C VAL A 209 1.70 -4.95 22.21
N ALA A 210 0.99 -5.81 22.92
CA ALA A 210 -0.47 -5.81 22.95
C ALA A 210 -1.04 -4.44 23.36
N GLY A 211 -1.99 -3.92 22.57
CA GLY A 211 -2.64 -2.65 22.82
C GLY A 211 -1.74 -1.41 22.71
N GLN A 212 -0.50 -1.54 22.24
CA GLN A 212 0.44 -0.42 22.11
C GLN A 212 0.64 0.03 20.66
N HIS A 213 1.07 1.29 20.52
CA HIS A 213 1.56 1.87 19.27
C HIS A 213 3.07 1.71 19.18
N THR A 214 3.55 1.08 18.11
CA THR A 214 4.98 0.90 17.84
C THR A 214 5.41 1.94 16.80
N ASP A 215 6.09 3.00 17.23
CA ASP A 215 6.59 4.06 16.35
C ASP A 215 7.97 3.71 15.75
N VAL A 216 8.10 3.83 14.43
CA VAL A 216 9.33 3.53 13.69
C VAL A 216 9.72 4.66 12.74
N LYS A 217 11.02 4.78 12.44
CA LYS A 217 11.56 5.78 11.53
C LYS A 217 12.50 5.11 10.53
N PHE A 218 12.34 5.45 9.26
CA PHE A 218 13.21 4.97 8.18
C PHE A 218 13.79 6.15 7.41
N GLU A 219 15.05 6.02 7.02
CA GLU A 219 15.72 6.87 6.05
C GLU A 219 16.08 6.01 4.85
N LEU A 220 15.50 6.31 3.68
CA LEU A 220 15.84 5.66 2.42
C LEU A 220 16.90 6.47 1.67
N ARG A 221 17.78 5.75 0.96
CA ARG A 221 18.91 6.31 0.22
C ARG A 221 18.90 5.84 -1.22
#